data_AF-A0A937VGC3-F1
#
_entry.id   AF-A0A937VGC3-F1
#
_cell.length_a   1.000
_cell.length_b   1.000
_cell.length_c   1.000
_cell.angle_alpha   90.00
_cell.angle_beta   90.00
_cell.angle_gamma   90.00
#
_symmetry.space_group_name_H-M   'P 1'
#
loop_
_entity.id
_entity.type
_entity.pdbx_description
1 polymer ?
#
loop_
_entity_poly.entity_id
_entity_poly.type
_entity_poly.pdbx_seq_one_letter_code
_entity_poly.pdbx_strand_id
1 'polypeptide(L)' 'VVIAALDNLMKGAAGTAVQAMNVMCGFPETTGLEFPGLHPI' A
#
# COMPACT_ATOMS: atom_id res chain seq x y z
N VAL A 1 11.46 15.32 16.23
CA VAL A 1 10.93 15.34 14.84
C VAL A 1 10.88 13.89 14.35
N VAL A 2 9.80 13.49 13.69
CA VAL A 2 9.66 12.17 13.04
C VAL A 2 9.56 12.42 11.53
N ILE A 3 10.23 11.59 10.73
CA ILE A 3 10.23 11.66 9.25
C ILE A 3 9.63 10.36 8.72
N ALA A 4 8.79 10.46 7.69
CA ALA A 4 8.21 9.34 6.97
C ALA A 4 8.24 9.61 5.45
N ALA A 5 8.34 8.56 4.65
CA ALA A 5 8.28 8.61 3.19
C ALA A 5 7.27 7.57 2.69
N LEU A 6 6.42 7.97 1.76
CA LEU A 6 5.40 7.12 1.14
C LEU A 6 5.12 7.57 -0.29
N ASP A 7 4.63 6.65 -1.11
CA ASP A 7 3.98 6.98 -2.38
C ASP A 7 2.58 7.54 -2.09
N ASN A 8 2.34 8.78 -2.53
CA ASN A 8 1.12 9.54 -2.22
C ASN A 8 -0.13 8.98 -2.89
N LEU A 9 0.00 8.25 -4.00
CA LEU A 9 -1.14 7.64 -4.70
C LEU A 9 -1.35 6.18 -4.32
N MET A 10 -0.28 5.47 -3.95
CA MET A 10 -0.37 4.12 -3.41
C MET A 10 -0.75 4.19 -1.92
N LYS A 11 0.23 4.18 -1.00
CA LYS A 11 -0.08 4.16 0.44
C LYS A 11 -0.79 5.43 0.92
N GLY A 12 -0.58 6.56 0.24
CA GLY A 12 -1.29 7.81 0.55
C GLY A 12 -2.75 7.87 0.09
N ALA A 13 -3.19 6.99 -0.82
CA ALA A 13 -4.56 6.99 -1.34
C ALA A 13 -5.07 5.58 -1.72
N ALA A 14 -4.95 5.19 -3.00
CA ALA A 14 -5.59 4.01 -3.57
C ALA A 14 -5.13 2.70 -2.93
N GLY A 15 -3.84 2.58 -2.61
CA GLY A 15 -3.30 1.40 -1.93
C GLY A 15 -3.91 1.17 -0.55
N THR A 16 -4.13 2.23 0.23
CA THR A 16 -4.83 2.13 1.52
C THR A 16 -6.32 1.81 1.35
N ALA A 17 -6.97 2.36 0.32
CA ALA A 17 -8.36 2.02 -0.01
C ALA A 17 -8.51 0.53 -0.38
N VAL A 18 -7.61 0.00 -1.21
CA VAL A 18 -7.58 -1.43 -1.57
C VAL A 18 -7.27 -2.30 -0.35
N GLN A 19 -6.32 -1.88 0.49
CA GLN A 19 -5.98 -2.61 1.72
C GLN A 19 -7.19 -2.74 2.66
N ALA A 20 -7.94 -1.64 2.84
CA ALA A 20 -9.15 -1.63 3.64
C ALA A 20 -10.27 -2.50 3.01
N MET A 21 -10.45 -2.41 1.70
CA MET A 21 -11.39 -3.28 0.97
C MET A 21 -11.03 -4.76 1.13
N ASN A 22 -9.75 -5.13 1.04
CA ASN A 22 -9.31 -6.51 1.23
C ASN A 22 -9.75 -7.04 2.60
N VAL A 23 -9.53 -6.26 3.66
CA VAL A 23 -10.00 -6.59 5.01
C VAL A 23 -11.53 -6.71 5.06
N MET A 24 -12.26 -5.74 4.49
CA MET A 24 -13.73 -5.75 4.48
C MET A 24 -14.32 -6.96 3.75
N CYS A 25 -13.68 -7.40 2.67
CA CYS A 25 -14.14 -8.51 1.84
C CYS A 25 -13.58 -9.87 2.28
N GLY A 26 -12.73 -9.92 3.32
CA GLY A 26 -12.12 -11.17 3.81
C GLY A 26 -10.99 -11.70 2.93
N PHE A 27 -10.41 -10.88 2.07
CA PHE A 27 -9.21 -11.21 1.32
C PHE A 27 -7.94 -11.01 2.17
N PRO A 28 -6.82 -11.66 1.83
CA PRO A 28 -5.53 -11.29 2.39
C PRO A 28 -5.26 -9.81 2.19
N GLU A 29 -4.83 -9.12 3.25
CA GLU A 29 -4.66 -7.66 3.25
C GLU A 29 -3.71 -7.16 2.14
N THR A 30 -2.73 -7.99 1.77
CA THR A 30 -1.72 -7.67 0.75
C THR A 30 -2.16 -7.97 -0.68
N THR A 31 -3.34 -8.56 -0.91
CA THR A 31 -3.81 -8.92 -2.26
C THR A 31 -3.78 -7.71 -3.19
N GLY A 32 -2.95 -7.78 -4.24
CA GLY A 32 -2.78 -6.70 -5.22
C GLY A 32 -1.89 -5.54 -4.76
N LEU A 33 -1.19 -5.68 -3.63
CA LEU A 33 -0.32 -4.68 -3.00
C LEU A 33 1.10 -5.22 -2.75
N GLU A 34 1.55 -6.24 -3.49
CA GLU A 34 2.80 -6.96 -3.26
C GLU A 34 4.05 -6.28 -3.88
N PHE A 35 3.88 -5.14 -4.54
CA PHE A 35 4.99 -4.44 -5.20
C PHE A 35 6.00 -3.87 -4.18
N PRO A 36 7.28 -4.28 -4.20
CA PRO A 36 8.26 -3.91 -3.19
C PRO A 36 8.91 -2.54 -3.41
N GLY A 37 8.61 -1.87 -4.53
CA GLY A 37 9.32 -0.67 -4.97
C GLY A 37 10.48 -0.97 -5.92
N LEU A 38 11.17 0.08 -6.37
CA LEU A 38 12.31 0.00 -7.27
C LEU A 38 13.58 0.45 -6.55
N HIS A 39 14.68 -0.27 -6.78
CA HIS A 39 16.03 0.16 -6.46
C HIS A 39 16.81 0.29 -7.76
N PRO A 40 17.51 1.42 -8.02
CA PRO A 40 18.40 1.53 -9.16
C PRO A 40 19.53 0.48 -9.04
N ILE A 41 19.83 -0.23 -10.13
CA ILE A 41 21.01 -1.11 -10.22
C ILE A 41 22.28 -0.33 -10.56
#